data_AF-A0A6L6WE13-F1
#
_entry.id   AF-A0A6L6WE13-F1
#
_cell.length_a   1.000
_cell.length_b   1.000
_cell.length_c   1.000
_cell.angle_alpha   90.00
_cell.angle_beta   90.00
_cell.angle_gamma   90.00
#
_symmetry.space_group_name_H-M   'P 1'
#
loop_
_entity.id
_entity.type
_entity.pdbx_description
1 polymer ?
#
loop_
_entity_poly.entity_id
_entity_poly.type
_entity_poly.pdbx_seq_one_letter_code
_entity_poly.pdbx_strand_id
1 'polypeptide(L)'
;MTQHGLADFDPTKRSGSDLQLLFEALHSNHNGSERPAYAMPGMLWAQSVSATQTDLMYFDGVVDHLVLRVNPATGLITGASAFLRDAANLNAGKVAAERLSLATKTQAEAGEHDTKLMTPLRVLEAIAALGLLRSGGKLTGSLTIENGAPLLDLKETGKGFLARTLVNNEVYLVEVRNTASEKKGNILTADLTETGALQVSLYHGPDKAAMVMPAGEALTDPLGIVTFEKGKALFAPVEESASTVFPVRVNFNGTGAVSIRSSKGVASVVKESPSGPYTVHFYDDQPDTNYGVSISAFDFDTGGDERGYIIGETKAVGSVSFFTTNLTGTSRDFDNITVLISR
;
A
#
# COMPACT_ATOMS: atom_id res chain seq x y z
N MET A 1 -1.00 70.96 7.86
CA MET A 1 0.43 71.23 7.68
C MET A 1 0.58 72.64 7.14
N THR A 2 1.11 73.56 7.92
CA THR A 2 1.53 74.89 7.41
C THR A 2 2.84 74.70 6.67
N GLN A 3 2.83 74.90 5.35
CA GLN A 3 4.00 74.74 4.50
C GLN A 3 5.10 75.73 4.95
N HIS A 4 6.23 75.20 5.44
CA HIS A 4 7.33 76.02 5.94
C HIS A 4 7.87 76.92 4.84
N GLY A 5 7.86 78.23 5.08
CA GLY A 5 8.36 79.22 4.12
C GLY A 5 7.36 79.74 3.09
N LEU A 6 6.09 79.29 3.09
CA LEU A 6 5.04 79.95 2.29
C LEU A 6 4.24 81.02 3.07
N ALA A 7 4.28 81.01 4.40
CA ALA A 7 3.52 81.96 5.20
C ALA A 7 4.02 83.42 5.06
N ASP A 8 5.27 83.61 4.63
CA ASP A 8 5.87 84.91 4.29
C ASP A 8 6.23 85.00 2.79
N PHE A 9 5.38 84.44 1.92
CA PHE A 9 5.51 84.69 0.49
C PHE A 9 5.02 86.12 0.19
N ASP A 10 5.85 87.10 0.49
CA ASP A 10 5.64 88.49 0.13
C ASP A 10 6.24 88.72 -1.28
N PRO A 11 5.43 88.77 -2.34
CA PRO A 11 5.91 88.97 -3.71
C PRO A 11 6.56 90.35 -3.91
N THR A 12 6.43 91.27 -2.95
CA THR A 12 7.09 92.58 -3.00
C THR A 12 8.52 92.56 -2.45
N LYS A 13 8.90 91.50 -1.73
CA LYS A 13 10.23 91.37 -1.09
C LYS A 13 11.14 90.32 -1.74
N ARG A 14 10.61 89.46 -2.60
CA ARG A 14 11.38 88.45 -3.33
C ARG A 14 11.23 88.68 -4.82
N SER A 15 12.35 88.80 -5.53
CA SER A 15 12.37 89.06 -6.98
C SER A 15 13.22 88.03 -7.71
N GLY A 16 12.90 87.82 -8.99
CA GLY A 16 13.75 87.14 -9.98
C GLY A 16 14.42 85.84 -9.50
N SER A 17 15.69 85.94 -9.09
CA SER A 17 16.52 84.82 -8.69
C SER A 17 16.03 84.09 -7.42
N ASP A 18 15.41 84.79 -6.48
CA ASP A 18 14.95 84.18 -5.22
C ASP A 18 13.72 83.29 -5.43
N LEU A 19 12.84 83.72 -6.34
CA LEU A 19 11.68 82.92 -6.75
C LEU A 19 12.12 81.75 -7.62
N GLN A 20 13.11 81.95 -8.48
CA GLN A 20 13.67 80.87 -9.29
C GLN A 20 14.31 79.79 -8.42
N LEU A 21 15.10 80.15 -7.41
CA LEU A 21 15.66 79.19 -6.44
C LEU A 21 14.59 78.45 -5.65
N LEU A 22 13.50 79.14 -5.28
CA LEU A 22 12.36 78.51 -4.60
C LEU A 22 11.60 77.53 -5.52
N PHE A 23 11.45 77.87 -6.80
CA PHE A 23 10.84 76.98 -7.79
C PHE A 23 11.75 75.81 -8.16
N GLU A 24 13.06 76.02 -8.27
CA GLU A 24 14.04 74.96 -8.49
C GLU A 24 14.09 74.01 -7.29
N ALA A 25 13.99 74.55 -6.07
CA ALA A 25 13.81 73.78 -4.84
C ALA A 25 12.50 72.97 -4.82
N LEU A 26 11.38 73.56 -5.27
CA LEU A 26 10.10 72.87 -5.34
C LEU A 26 10.09 71.76 -6.40
N HIS A 27 10.78 71.96 -7.52
CA HIS A 27 10.78 71.04 -8.66
C HIS A 27 11.87 69.98 -8.60
N SER A 28 13.00 70.25 -7.94
CA SER A 28 14.04 69.26 -7.72
C SER A 28 13.83 68.65 -6.35
N ASN A 29 13.38 67.40 -6.29
CA ASN A 29 13.54 66.59 -5.07
C ASN A 29 15.00 66.75 -4.61
N HIS A 30 15.17 67.48 -3.50
CA HIS A 30 16.47 68.00 -3.10
C HIS A 30 17.52 66.90 -3.05
N ASN A 31 18.57 67.05 -3.86
CA ASN A 31 19.64 66.07 -4.01
C ASN A 31 20.96 66.64 -3.46
N GLY A 32 21.50 66.03 -2.40
CA GLY A 32 22.75 66.47 -1.78
C GLY A 32 23.35 65.38 -0.87
N SER A 33 24.59 65.54 -0.42
CA SER A 33 25.23 64.56 0.49
C SER A 33 24.69 64.60 1.92
N GLU A 34 24.04 65.70 2.30
CA GLU A 34 23.47 65.96 3.63
C GLU A 34 22.02 66.42 3.52
N ARG A 35 21.26 66.18 4.60
CA ARG A 35 19.86 66.60 4.70
C ARG A 35 19.78 68.13 4.60
N PRO A 36 18.90 68.69 3.74
CA PRO A 36 18.71 70.13 3.70
C PRO A 36 18.25 70.68 5.04
N ALA A 37 18.80 71.82 5.46
CA ALA A 37 18.50 72.42 6.77
C ALA A 37 17.02 72.80 6.97
N TYR A 38 16.26 72.99 5.89
CA TYR A 38 14.82 73.28 5.93
C TYR A 38 13.92 72.03 5.88
N ALA A 39 14.50 70.83 5.79
CA ALA A 39 13.72 69.60 5.81
C ALA A 39 12.97 69.49 7.14
N MET A 40 11.65 69.33 7.06
CA MET A 40 10.78 69.17 8.21
C MET A 40 10.43 67.70 8.44
N PRO A 41 10.06 67.31 9.68
CA PRO A 41 9.45 66.01 9.94
C PRO A 41 8.33 65.71 8.93
N GLY A 42 8.42 64.56 8.27
CA GLY A 42 7.49 64.13 7.23
C GLY A 42 7.95 64.37 5.78
N MET A 43 9.07 65.05 5.56
CA MET A 43 9.57 65.33 4.21
C MET A 43 10.42 64.19 3.64
N LEU A 44 10.32 63.98 2.32
CA LEU A 44 11.24 63.17 1.54
C LEU A 44 12.38 64.03 0.98
N TRP A 45 13.59 63.49 0.95
CA TRP A 45 14.74 64.12 0.31
C TRP A 45 15.68 63.07 -0.29
N ALA A 46 16.52 63.45 -1.26
CA ALA A 46 17.46 62.55 -1.92
C ALA A 46 18.89 62.77 -1.43
N GLN A 47 19.50 61.73 -0.86
CA GLN A 47 20.89 61.72 -0.45
C GLN A 47 21.79 61.19 -1.56
N SER A 48 22.70 62.01 -2.07
CA SER A 48 23.77 61.57 -2.97
C SER A 48 24.90 60.95 -2.15
N VAL A 49 25.00 59.61 -2.19
CA VAL A 49 26.02 58.86 -1.44
C VAL A 49 27.26 58.64 -2.30
N SER A 50 27.07 58.33 -3.58
CA SER A 50 28.15 58.16 -4.56
C SER A 50 27.64 58.36 -5.98
N ALA A 51 28.52 58.32 -6.97
CA ALA A 51 28.14 58.38 -8.40
C ALA A 51 27.22 57.23 -8.84
N THR A 52 27.13 56.15 -8.07
CA THR A 52 26.30 54.97 -8.36
C THR A 52 25.23 54.73 -7.31
N GLN A 53 25.01 55.69 -6.41
CA GLN A 53 24.06 55.55 -5.31
C GLN A 53 23.42 56.88 -4.90
N THR A 54 22.10 56.94 -5.09
CA THR A 54 21.22 57.98 -4.54
C THR A 54 20.19 57.32 -3.62
N ASP A 55 20.18 57.71 -2.37
CA ASP A 55 19.30 57.17 -1.34
C ASP A 55 18.12 58.13 -1.15
N LEU A 56 16.87 57.69 -1.35
CA LEU A 56 15.68 58.47 -1.01
C LEU A 56 15.40 58.29 0.48
N MET A 57 15.41 59.38 1.23
CA MET A 57 15.28 59.41 2.68
C MET A 57 13.94 60.03 3.10
N TYR A 58 13.37 59.56 4.20
CA TYR A 58 12.22 60.14 4.90
C TYR A 58 12.69 60.65 6.26
N PHE A 59 12.54 61.95 6.51
CA PHE A 59 12.93 62.54 7.80
C PHE A 59 11.75 62.49 8.78
N ASP A 60 11.89 61.81 9.93
CA ASP A 60 10.81 61.70 10.94
C ASP A 60 10.81 62.83 11.98
N GLY A 61 11.74 63.77 11.87
CA GLY A 61 11.97 64.85 12.83
C GLY A 61 13.14 64.63 13.77
N VAL A 62 13.70 63.42 13.83
CA VAL A 62 14.88 63.08 14.63
C VAL A 62 15.97 62.47 13.76
N VAL A 63 15.63 61.44 12.97
CA VAL A 63 16.56 60.69 12.13
C VAL A 63 16.04 60.59 10.69
N ASP A 64 16.97 60.37 9.76
CA ASP A 64 16.64 60.06 8.38
C ASP A 64 16.46 58.55 8.20
N HIS A 65 15.29 58.15 7.70
CA HIS A 65 14.97 56.78 7.35
C HIS A 65 15.17 56.56 5.86
N LEU A 66 16.04 55.64 5.48
CA LEU A 66 16.18 55.23 4.09
C LEU A 66 14.85 54.61 3.61
N VAL A 67 14.30 55.10 2.50
CA VAL A 67 13.08 54.60 1.85
C VAL A 67 13.46 53.62 0.73
N LEU A 68 14.28 54.09 -0.21
CA LEU A 68 14.79 53.29 -1.33
C LEU A 68 16.16 53.82 -1.77
N ARG A 69 16.92 52.98 -2.48
CA ARG A 69 18.18 53.36 -3.11
C ARG A 69 18.06 53.22 -4.62
N VAL A 70 18.55 54.19 -5.36
CA VAL A 70 18.60 54.20 -6.81
C VAL A 70 20.06 54.25 -7.24
N ASN A 71 20.46 53.39 -8.17
CA ASN A 71 21.71 53.55 -8.87
C ASN A 71 21.45 54.44 -10.10
N PRO A 72 21.86 55.72 -10.09
CA PRO A 72 21.55 56.64 -11.18
C PRO A 72 22.22 56.25 -12.51
N ALA A 73 23.32 55.49 -12.48
CA ALA A 73 24.00 55.03 -13.68
C ALA A 73 23.26 53.89 -14.40
N THR A 74 22.48 53.09 -13.67
CA THR A 74 21.80 51.89 -14.21
C THR A 74 20.29 51.93 -14.09
N GLY A 75 19.73 52.88 -13.34
CA GLY A 75 18.31 52.92 -12.98
C GLY A 75 17.88 51.84 -11.97
N LEU A 76 18.81 51.02 -11.46
CA LEU A 76 18.47 49.93 -10.55
C LEU A 76 17.99 50.46 -9.19
N ILE A 77 16.78 50.07 -8.78
CA ILE A 77 16.23 50.37 -7.46
C ILE A 77 16.56 49.21 -6.51
N THR A 78 17.30 49.49 -5.44
CA THR A 78 17.59 48.55 -4.36
C THR A 78 16.88 49.00 -3.09
N GLY A 79 15.90 48.23 -2.63
CA GLY A 79 15.12 48.58 -1.43
C GLY A 79 15.90 48.25 -0.16
N ALA A 80 16.10 49.24 0.70
CA ALA A 80 16.75 49.07 1.99
C ALA A 80 15.81 49.29 3.20
N SER A 81 14.52 49.53 2.96
CA SER A 81 13.55 49.77 4.03
C SER A 81 12.54 48.63 4.16
N ALA A 82 12.23 48.30 5.41
CA ALA A 82 11.15 47.38 5.79
C ALA A 82 9.75 47.88 5.34
N PHE A 83 9.64 49.07 4.74
CA PHE A 83 8.37 49.63 4.28
C PHE A 83 7.81 48.90 3.05
N LEU A 84 8.67 48.33 2.20
CA LEU A 84 8.28 47.41 1.10
C LEU A 84 8.54 45.93 1.46
N ARG A 85 9.14 45.70 2.61
CA ARG A 85 9.46 44.39 3.15
C ARG A 85 8.98 44.38 4.58
N ASP A 86 7.67 44.30 4.77
CA ASP A 86 7.15 43.97 6.09
C ASP A 86 7.77 42.61 6.47
N ALA A 87 8.85 42.66 7.23
CA ALA A 87 9.63 41.52 7.62
C ALA A 87 8.80 40.63 8.58
N ALA A 88 7.72 41.17 9.15
CA ALA A 88 6.71 40.37 9.84
C ALA A 88 6.02 39.38 8.87
N ASN A 89 5.87 39.73 7.58
CA ASN A 89 5.36 38.80 6.56
C ASN A 89 6.43 37.86 5.98
N LEU A 90 7.74 38.17 6.11
CA LEU A 90 8.81 37.25 5.70
C LEU A 90 9.11 36.18 6.77
N ASN A 91 8.89 36.49 8.05
CA ASN A 91 9.17 35.55 9.16
C ASN A 91 7.91 34.90 9.76
N ALA A 92 6.69 35.28 9.34
CA ALA A 92 5.45 34.59 9.74
C ALA A 92 5.18 33.30 8.93
N GLY A 93 6.22 32.55 8.57
CA GLY A 93 6.12 31.16 8.10
C GLY A 93 5.44 30.91 6.75
N LYS A 94 5.08 31.95 5.99
CA LYS A 94 4.47 31.80 4.65
C LYS A 94 5.08 32.78 3.66
N VAL A 95 6.19 32.38 3.03
CA VAL A 95 6.63 33.04 1.79
C VAL A 95 5.58 32.73 0.72
N ALA A 96 5.05 33.77 0.07
CA ALA A 96 4.13 33.58 -1.06
C ALA A 96 4.78 32.63 -2.09
N ALA A 97 4.05 31.61 -2.53
CA ALA A 97 4.57 30.55 -3.41
C ALA A 97 5.31 31.13 -4.64
N GLU A 98 4.82 32.26 -5.16
CA GLU A 98 5.38 33.00 -6.29
C GLU A 98 6.85 33.44 -6.12
N ARG A 99 7.36 33.51 -4.89
CA ARG A 99 8.74 33.94 -4.57
C ARG A 99 9.70 32.78 -4.31
N LEU A 100 9.22 31.55 -4.25
CA LEU A 100 10.06 30.38 -4.06
C LEU A 100 10.72 30.01 -5.39
N SER A 101 12.04 29.83 -5.39
CA SER A 101 12.75 29.36 -6.57
C SER A 101 12.29 27.94 -6.97
N LEU A 102 12.25 27.66 -8.26
CA LEU A 102 11.97 26.32 -8.78
C LEU A 102 13.11 25.35 -8.43
N ALA A 103 12.77 24.10 -8.13
CA ALA A 103 13.73 23.03 -7.92
C ALA A 103 14.44 22.65 -9.24
N THR A 104 15.75 22.43 -9.17
CA THR A 104 16.48 21.78 -10.27
C THR A 104 16.16 20.27 -10.29
N LYS A 105 16.53 19.58 -11.38
CA LYS A 105 16.35 18.12 -11.48
C LYS A 105 16.99 17.37 -10.30
N THR A 106 18.28 17.62 -10.07
CA THR A 106 19.03 16.96 -8.98
C THR A 106 18.42 17.25 -7.61
N GLN A 107 17.94 18.47 -7.38
CA GLN A 107 17.27 18.84 -6.13
C GLN A 107 15.94 18.11 -5.95
N ALA A 108 15.17 17.95 -7.03
CA ALA A 108 13.93 17.20 -7.02
C ALA A 108 14.16 15.70 -6.77
N GLU A 109 15.19 15.11 -7.38
CA GLU A 109 15.56 13.70 -7.21
C GLU A 109 16.08 13.40 -5.80
N ALA A 110 16.82 14.32 -5.17
CA ALA A 110 17.33 14.14 -3.81
C ALA A 110 16.24 14.30 -2.73
N GLY A 111 15.24 15.16 -2.95
CA GLY A 111 14.13 15.36 -2.01
C GLY A 111 14.50 16.05 -0.69
N GLU A 112 15.68 16.68 -0.60
CA GLU A 112 16.23 17.24 0.66
C GLU A 112 15.81 18.71 0.92
N HIS A 113 15.05 19.34 0.02
CA HIS A 113 14.71 20.77 0.11
C HIS A 113 13.22 21.03 0.34
N ASP A 114 12.89 21.75 1.40
CA ASP A 114 11.53 22.20 1.77
C ASP A 114 11.22 23.67 1.37
N THR A 115 12.22 24.38 0.85
CA THR A 115 12.15 25.82 0.49
C THR A 115 12.02 26.09 -1.02
N LYS A 116 11.72 25.07 -1.83
CA LYS A 116 11.65 25.19 -3.30
C LYS A 116 10.34 24.63 -3.84
N LEU A 117 9.87 25.22 -4.95
CA LEU A 117 8.70 24.71 -5.66
C LEU A 117 9.08 23.59 -6.62
N MET A 118 8.27 22.53 -6.60
CA MET A 118 8.31 21.44 -7.57
C MET A 118 7.33 21.74 -8.72
N THR A 119 7.80 21.67 -9.97
CA THR A 119 6.90 21.66 -11.13
C THR A 119 6.40 20.23 -11.40
N PRO A 120 5.28 20.02 -12.10
CA PRO A 120 4.81 18.67 -12.45
C PRO A 120 5.88 17.81 -13.14
N LEU A 121 6.72 18.41 -13.97
CA LEU A 121 7.84 17.71 -14.62
C LEU A 121 8.90 17.25 -13.60
N ARG A 122 9.25 18.10 -12.62
CA ARG A 122 10.21 17.73 -11.57
C ARG A 122 9.66 16.65 -10.64
N VAL A 123 8.36 16.66 -10.35
CA VAL A 123 7.69 15.57 -9.63
C VAL A 123 7.83 14.25 -10.38
N LEU A 124 7.56 14.26 -11.70
CA LEU A 124 7.68 13.06 -12.53
C LEU A 124 9.12 12.51 -12.57
N GLU A 125 10.11 13.39 -12.71
CA GLU A 125 11.53 13.01 -12.69
C GLU A 125 11.97 12.43 -11.33
N ALA A 126 11.54 13.03 -10.23
CA ALA A 126 11.82 12.53 -8.88
C ALA A 126 11.20 11.14 -8.65
N ILE A 127 9.94 10.94 -9.05
CA ILE A 127 9.27 9.63 -8.98
C ILE A 127 10.00 8.59 -9.84
N ALA A 128 10.47 8.98 -11.03
CA ALA A 128 11.23 8.09 -11.91
C ALA A 128 12.60 7.71 -11.32
N ALA A 129 13.28 8.66 -10.66
CA ALA A 129 14.56 8.44 -10.01
C ALA A 129 14.46 7.56 -8.75
N LEU A 130 13.34 7.63 -8.03
CA LEU A 130 13.07 6.79 -6.86
C LEU A 130 12.97 5.29 -7.18
N GLY A 131 12.94 4.89 -8.45
CA GLY A 131 13.26 3.52 -8.92
C GLY A 131 12.33 2.39 -8.45
N LEU A 132 11.36 2.66 -7.58
CA LEU A 132 10.59 1.64 -6.86
C LEU A 132 9.41 1.04 -7.64
N LEU A 133 9.08 1.56 -8.82
CA LEU A 133 7.89 1.12 -9.59
C LEU A 133 8.21 0.57 -10.99
N ARG A 134 9.49 0.38 -11.34
CA ARG A 134 9.83 -0.40 -12.54
C ARG A 134 9.89 -1.87 -12.14
N SER A 135 8.80 -2.58 -12.44
CA SER A 135 8.49 -4.02 -12.44
C SER A 135 9.64 -5.06 -12.40
N GLY A 136 10.63 -4.92 -11.52
CA GLY A 136 11.81 -5.80 -11.47
C GLY A 136 12.96 -5.32 -10.58
N GLY A 137 12.90 -4.09 -10.05
CA GLY A 137 13.83 -3.64 -9.02
C GLY A 137 13.57 -4.35 -7.69
N LYS A 138 14.56 -5.08 -7.18
CA LYS A 138 14.51 -5.73 -5.87
C LYS A 138 14.35 -4.64 -4.78
N LEU A 139 13.18 -4.54 -4.16
CA LEU A 139 13.01 -3.72 -2.96
C LEU A 139 13.97 -4.26 -1.89
N THR A 140 14.94 -3.45 -1.48
CA THR A 140 15.85 -3.77 -0.36
C THR A 140 15.30 -3.32 0.99
N GLY A 141 14.09 -2.75 1.03
CA GLY A 141 13.32 -2.47 2.25
C GLY A 141 12.11 -3.39 2.38
N SER A 142 11.72 -3.71 3.60
CA SER A 142 10.45 -4.41 3.86
C SER A 142 9.29 -3.47 3.54
N LEU A 143 8.47 -3.81 2.55
CA LEU A 143 7.15 -3.20 2.38
C LEU A 143 6.26 -3.73 3.51
N THR A 144 6.21 -3.00 4.63
CA THR A 144 5.25 -3.28 5.69
C THR A 144 3.92 -2.66 5.29
N ILE A 145 3.03 -3.44 4.70
CA ILE A 145 1.62 -3.07 4.61
C ILE A 145 1.08 -3.24 6.03
N GLU A 146 0.72 -2.15 6.71
CA GLU A 146 0.33 -2.11 8.13
C GLU A 146 -0.98 -2.86 8.50
N ASN A 147 -1.34 -3.88 7.73
CA ASN A 147 -2.33 -4.90 8.09
C ASN A 147 -1.73 -6.33 8.05
N GLY A 148 -0.52 -6.48 8.59
CA GLY A 148 -0.12 -7.69 9.33
C GLY A 148 0.29 -8.94 8.56
N ALA A 149 0.24 -8.97 7.22
CA ALA A 149 0.80 -10.08 6.45
C ALA A 149 1.69 -9.57 5.31
N PRO A 150 2.97 -9.98 5.23
CA PRO A 150 3.82 -9.64 4.10
C PRO A 150 3.28 -10.30 2.83
N LEU A 151 2.87 -9.49 1.85
CA LEU A 151 2.58 -9.92 0.49
C LEU A 151 3.91 -10.30 -0.17
N LEU A 152 4.11 -11.59 -0.42
CA LEU A 152 5.45 -12.13 -0.69
C LEU A 152 5.86 -12.05 -2.17
N ASP A 153 4.92 -11.86 -3.09
CA ASP A 153 5.17 -11.53 -4.49
C ASP A 153 3.82 -11.32 -5.19
N LEU A 154 3.72 -10.32 -6.06
CA LEU A 154 2.60 -10.16 -6.99
C LEU A 154 3.13 -10.46 -8.39
N LYS A 155 2.80 -11.65 -8.92
CA LYS A 155 3.13 -12.00 -10.29
C LYS A 155 1.91 -11.75 -11.17
N GLU A 156 2.04 -10.80 -12.09
CA GLU A 156 1.05 -10.60 -13.14
C GLU A 156 1.09 -11.81 -14.08
N THR A 157 -0.02 -12.52 -14.15
CA THR A 157 -0.26 -13.53 -15.17
C THR A 157 -1.19 -12.91 -16.20
N GLY A 158 -1.11 -13.28 -17.48
CA GLY A 158 -1.91 -12.69 -18.56
C GLY A 158 -3.45 -12.83 -18.40
N LYS A 159 -3.95 -13.32 -17.27
CA LYS A 159 -5.37 -13.46 -16.91
C LYS A 159 -5.71 -13.01 -15.47
N GLY A 160 -4.76 -12.46 -14.70
CA GLY A 160 -5.01 -12.02 -13.32
C GLY A 160 -3.75 -11.88 -12.46
N PHE A 161 -3.92 -11.43 -11.22
CA PHE A 161 -2.84 -11.31 -10.24
C PHE A 161 -2.86 -12.52 -9.31
N LEU A 162 -1.71 -13.17 -9.17
CA LEU A 162 -1.50 -14.17 -8.12
C LEU A 162 -0.86 -13.45 -6.93
N ALA A 163 -1.57 -13.39 -5.81
CA ALA A 163 -1.05 -12.91 -4.55
C ALA A 163 -0.63 -14.11 -3.69
N ARG A 164 0.64 -14.12 -3.28
CA ARG A 164 1.15 -15.09 -2.31
C ARG A 164 1.03 -14.48 -0.91
N THR A 165 0.22 -15.08 -0.05
CA THR A 165 0.09 -14.67 1.35
C THR A 165 0.57 -15.77 2.29
N LEU A 166 1.10 -15.39 3.44
CA LEU A 166 1.48 -16.31 4.51
C LEU A 166 0.47 -16.21 5.63
N VAL A 167 -0.12 -17.34 5.99
CA VAL A 167 -0.98 -17.47 7.17
C VAL A 167 -0.43 -18.64 7.98
N ASN A 168 -0.07 -18.41 9.25
CA ASN A 168 0.46 -19.44 10.15
C ASN A 168 1.64 -20.25 9.58
N ASN A 169 2.58 -19.58 8.92
CA ASN A 169 3.75 -20.21 8.28
C ASN A 169 3.43 -21.12 7.07
N GLU A 170 2.17 -21.18 6.63
CA GLU A 170 1.77 -21.82 5.38
C GLU A 170 1.56 -20.80 4.27
N VAL A 171 1.85 -21.22 3.04
CA VAL A 171 1.80 -20.39 1.84
C VAL A 171 0.46 -20.62 1.13
N TYR A 172 -0.34 -19.57 1.01
CA TYR A 172 -1.57 -19.60 0.24
C TYR A 172 -1.40 -18.79 -1.06
N LEU A 173 -1.87 -19.38 -2.16
CA LEU A 173 -1.98 -18.70 -3.46
C LEU A 173 -3.42 -18.21 -3.62
N VAL A 174 -3.60 -16.90 -3.60
CA VAL A 174 -4.89 -16.27 -3.90
C VAL A 174 -4.87 -15.83 -5.35
N GLU A 175 -5.67 -16.50 -6.18
CA GLU A 175 -5.86 -16.11 -7.58
C GLU A 175 -7.03 -15.12 -7.67
N VAL A 176 -6.72 -13.86 -7.94
CA VAL A 176 -7.74 -12.86 -8.24
C VAL A 176 -7.98 -12.89 -9.74
N ARG A 177 -8.98 -13.67 -10.17
CA ARG A 177 -9.44 -13.67 -11.57
C ARG A 177 -10.38 -12.50 -11.81
N ASN A 178 -10.08 -11.70 -12.82
CA ASN A 178 -11.07 -10.78 -13.37
C ASN A 178 -12.01 -11.59 -14.27
N THR A 179 -13.20 -11.92 -13.76
CA THR A 179 -14.19 -12.72 -14.49
C THR A 179 -14.97 -11.93 -15.54
N ALA A 180 -14.71 -10.63 -15.70
CA ALA A 180 -15.38 -9.80 -16.69
C ALA A 180 -14.57 -9.74 -18.00
N SER A 181 -14.73 -10.74 -18.86
CA SER A 181 -14.34 -10.63 -20.26
C SER A 181 -15.45 -9.96 -21.08
N GLU A 182 -15.68 -8.67 -20.87
CA GLU A 182 -16.20 -7.82 -21.94
C GLU A 182 -15.34 -6.57 -22.04
N LYS A 183 -14.63 -6.47 -23.18
CA LYS A 183 -13.81 -5.33 -23.56
C LYS A 183 -14.62 -4.04 -23.51
N LYS A 184 -14.41 -3.21 -22.49
CA LYS A 184 -14.41 -1.75 -22.57
C LYS A 184 -13.89 -1.13 -21.26
N GLY A 185 -12.74 -0.47 -21.34
CA GLY A 185 -12.27 0.49 -20.33
C GLY A 185 -11.77 -0.11 -19.03
N ASN A 186 -10.45 -0.31 -18.92
CA ASN A 186 -9.79 -0.66 -17.66
C ASN A 186 -9.75 0.57 -16.73
N ILE A 187 -10.81 0.77 -15.96
CA ILE A 187 -10.77 1.39 -14.64
C ILE A 187 -11.62 0.50 -13.75
N LEU A 188 -11.01 -0.12 -12.74
CA LEU A 188 -11.73 -0.70 -11.62
C LEU A 188 -12.25 0.47 -10.77
N THR A 189 -13.35 1.08 -11.20
CA THR A 189 -14.20 1.88 -10.30
C THR A 189 -15.20 0.89 -9.72
N ALA A 190 -15.04 0.56 -8.44
CA ALA A 190 -16.16 0.01 -7.68
C ALA A 190 -17.15 1.17 -7.49
N ASP A 191 -18.04 1.38 -8.47
CA ASP A 191 -19.14 2.33 -8.31
C ASP A 191 -20.11 1.73 -7.28
N LEU A 192 -20.07 2.31 -6.08
CA LEU A 192 -21.15 2.20 -5.09
C LEU A 192 -22.41 2.77 -5.73
N THR A 193 -23.31 1.91 -6.20
CA THR A 193 -24.68 2.34 -6.52
C THR A 193 -25.36 2.83 -5.24
N GLU A 194 -26.29 3.78 -5.38
CA GLU A 194 -26.99 4.53 -4.30
C GLU A 194 -27.72 3.67 -3.25
N THR A 195 -27.61 2.35 -3.30
CA THR A 195 -28.17 1.40 -2.32
C THR A 195 -27.13 0.48 -1.66
N GLY A 196 -25.84 0.77 -1.76
CA GLY A 196 -24.87 0.42 -0.72
C GLY A 196 -24.61 -1.07 -0.46
N ALA A 197 -24.64 -1.93 -1.48
CA ALA A 197 -24.25 -3.33 -1.32
C ALA A 197 -23.10 -3.70 -2.28
N LEU A 198 -21.92 -3.96 -1.73
CA LEU A 198 -20.81 -4.60 -2.43
C LEU A 198 -21.09 -6.11 -2.48
N GLN A 199 -21.47 -6.66 -3.64
CA GLN A 199 -21.58 -8.11 -3.81
C GLN A 199 -20.21 -8.71 -4.10
N VAL A 200 -19.65 -9.42 -3.11
CA VAL A 200 -18.49 -10.29 -3.31
C VAL A 200 -19.00 -11.71 -3.58
N SER A 201 -19.08 -12.09 -4.84
CA SER A 201 -19.44 -13.45 -5.24
C SER A 201 -18.20 -14.34 -5.21
N LEU A 202 -18.07 -15.16 -4.17
CA LEU A 202 -17.06 -16.22 -4.10
C LEU A 202 -17.52 -17.40 -4.96
N TYR A 203 -16.84 -17.63 -6.08
CA TYR A 203 -17.07 -18.80 -6.93
C TYR A 203 -16.31 -20.01 -6.39
N HIS A 204 -17.02 -21.05 -5.94
CA HIS A 204 -16.47 -22.38 -5.71
C HIS A 204 -17.11 -23.37 -6.69
N GLY A 205 -16.42 -23.65 -7.79
CA GLY A 205 -16.72 -24.82 -8.64
C GLY A 205 -18.16 -24.94 -9.19
N PRO A 206 -18.49 -26.06 -9.85
CA PRO A 206 -19.80 -26.28 -10.48
C PRO A 206 -20.96 -26.56 -9.51
N ASP A 207 -20.71 -26.64 -8.19
CA ASP A 207 -21.75 -26.90 -7.20
C ASP A 207 -22.25 -25.59 -6.58
N LYS A 208 -23.44 -25.16 -7.00
CA LYS A 208 -24.12 -23.96 -6.50
C LYS A 208 -24.60 -24.15 -5.07
N ALA A 209 -23.74 -23.91 -4.08
CA ALA A 209 -24.18 -23.60 -2.73
C ALA A 209 -24.51 -22.10 -2.66
N ALA A 210 -25.79 -21.76 -2.77
CA ALA A 210 -26.26 -20.42 -2.41
C ALA A 210 -26.14 -20.27 -0.89
N MET A 211 -25.20 -19.43 -0.43
CA MET A 211 -25.08 -19.11 0.99
C MET A 211 -26.27 -18.22 1.39
N VAL A 212 -27.32 -18.85 1.92
CA VAL A 212 -28.46 -18.15 2.52
C VAL A 212 -28.03 -17.71 3.92
N MET A 213 -27.85 -16.40 4.13
CA MET A 213 -27.75 -15.88 5.50
C MET A 213 -29.06 -16.20 6.23
N PRO A 214 -29.02 -16.75 7.45
CA PRO A 214 -30.22 -17.04 8.21
C PRO A 214 -31.03 -15.76 8.40
N ALA A 215 -32.26 -15.76 7.90
CA ALA A 215 -33.22 -14.70 8.14
C ALA A 215 -33.56 -14.69 9.64
N GLY A 216 -33.00 -13.76 10.41
CA GLY A 216 -33.32 -13.72 11.85
C GLY A 216 -32.66 -12.63 12.68
N GLU A 217 -31.41 -12.22 12.40
CA GLU A 217 -30.75 -11.22 13.24
C GLU A 217 -30.52 -9.93 12.47
N ALA A 218 -31.42 -8.98 12.68
CA ALA A 218 -31.27 -7.61 12.19
C ALA A 218 -30.09 -6.96 12.91
N LEU A 219 -28.98 -6.74 12.19
CA LEU A 219 -27.98 -5.76 12.59
C LEU A 219 -28.60 -4.37 12.43
N THR A 220 -29.15 -3.84 13.51
CA THR A 220 -29.73 -2.49 13.57
C THR A 220 -28.63 -1.42 13.70
N ASP A 221 -27.69 -1.38 12.76
CA ASP A 221 -26.87 -0.20 12.53
C ASP A 221 -27.44 0.54 11.29
N PRO A 222 -28.00 1.75 11.46
CA PRO A 222 -28.64 2.51 10.38
C PRO A 222 -27.69 2.93 9.24
N LEU A 223 -26.40 2.59 9.31
CA LEU A 223 -25.43 2.89 8.25
C LEU A 223 -24.95 1.68 7.44
N GLY A 224 -25.37 0.46 7.76
CA GLY A 224 -24.90 -0.74 7.04
C GLY A 224 -23.37 -0.93 7.07
N ILE A 225 -22.68 -0.25 7.99
CA ILE A 225 -21.25 -0.37 8.19
C ILE A 225 -21.02 -1.61 9.04
N VAL A 226 -20.59 -2.70 8.39
CA VAL A 226 -20.09 -3.86 9.11
C VAL A 226 -18.72 -3.48 9.71
N THR A 227 -18.73 -3.06 10.97
CA THR A 227 -17.51 -2.65 11.68
C THR A 227 -16.81 -3.90 12.20
N PHE A 228 -15.61 -4.19 11.69
CA PHE A 228 -14.82 -5.34 12.13
C PHE A 228 -13.95 -4.94 13.32
N GLU A 229 -14.23 -5.53 14.49
CA GLU A 229 -13.35 -5.36 15.65
C GLU A 229 -12.01 -6.05 15.41
N LYS A 230 -10.91 -5.30 15.58
CA LYS A 230 -9.55 -5.83 15.53
C LYS A 230 -9.41 -7.01 16.49
N GLY A 231 -9.16 -8.20 15.94
CA GLY A 231 -8.96 -9.44 16.71
C GLY A 231 -10.16 -10.38 16.79
N LYS A 232 -11.32 -10.03 16.20
CA LYS A 232 -12.40 -11.01 15.96
C LYS A 232 -12.29 -11.58 14.56
N ALA A 233 -12.15 -12.90 14.48
CA ALA A 233 -12.16 -13.60 13.21
C ALA A 233 -13.53 -13.38 12.54
N LEU A 234 -13.50 -12.80 11.32
CA LEU A 234 -14.70 -12.44 10.55
C LEU A 234 -15.56 -13.64 10.17
N PHE A 235 -14.85 -14.74 10.04
CA PHE A 235 -15.38 -16.06 9.97
C PHE A 235 -15.00 -16.59 11.35
N ALA A 236 -15.97 -17.02 12.17
CA ALA A 236 -15.70 -18.28 12.85
C ALA A 236 -15.17 -19.16 11.72
N PRO A 237 -13.98 -19.80 11.84
CA PRO A 237 -13.64 -20.81 10.86
C PRO A 237 -14.94 -21.56 10.69
N VAL A 238 -15.48 -21.58 9.47
CA VAL A 238 -16.40 -22.66 9.18
C VAL A 238 -15.51 -23.79 9.62
N GLU A 239 -15.86 -24.45 10.72
CA GLU A 239 -15.54 -25.84 10.82
C GLU A 239 -16.31 -26.41 9.61
N GLU A 240 -15.80 -26.15 8.39
CA GLU A 240 -15.48 -27.16 7.44
C GLU A 240 -14.81 -28.12 8.38
N SER A 241 -15.64 -29.01 8.91
CA SER A 241 -15.21 -30.04 9.80
C SER A 241 -14.07 -30.56 8.99
N ALA A 242 -12.87 -30.27 9.45
CA ALA A 242 -11.66 -30.72 8.85
C ALA A 242 -11.71 -32.20 9.21
N SER A 243 -12.61 -32.92 8.56
CA SER A 243 -12.41 -34.24 8.02
C SER A 243 -11.26 -34.07 7.02
N THR A 244 -10.11 -33.67 7.56
CA THR A 244 -8.75 -34.07 7.23
C THR A 244 -8.63 -35.58 7.43
N VAL A 245 -9.68 -36.33 7.07
CA VAL A 245 -9.61 -37.75 6.83
C VAL A 245 -8.90 -37.84 5.48
N PHE A 246 -7.59 -37.68 5.53
CA PHE A 246 -6.75 -38.04 4.41
C PHE A 246 -7.06 -39.50 4.10
N PRO A 247 -7.36 -39.86 2.83
CA PRO A 247 -7.64 -41.23 2.49
C PRO A 247 -6.42 -42.09 2.87
N VAL A 248 -6.64 -43.05 3.79
CA VAL A 248 -5.61 -44.01 4.17
C VAL A 248 -5.53 -45.04 3.05
N ARG A 249 -4.33 -45.27 2.53
CA ARG A 249 -4.10 -46.27 1.48
C ARG A 249 -2.82 -47.03 1.71
N VAL A 250 -2.84 -48.31 1.36
CA VAL A 250 -1.64 -49.15 1.34
C VAL A 250 -1.70 -50.14 0.20
N ASN A 251 -0.57 -50.35 -0.45
CA ASN A 251 -0.31 -51.44 -1.37
C ASN A 251 0.83 -52.28 -0.80
N PHE A 252 0.64 -53.60 -0.68
CA PHE A 252 1.64 -54.50 -0.12
C PHE A 252 1.63 -55.88 -0.78
N ASN A 253 2.70 -56.64 -0.57
CA ASN A 253 2.77 -58.06 -0.89
C ASN A 253 2.32 -58.89 0.32
N GLY A 254 1.30 -59.74 0.14
CA GLY A 254 0.80 -60.63 1.17
C GLY A 254 1.53 -61.98 1.22
N THR A 255 2.22 -62.40 0.16
CA THR A 255 2.91 -63.70 0.13
C THR A 255 4.22 -63.67 0.92
N GLY A 256 4.39 -64.66 1.81
CA GLY A 256 5.55 -64.73 2.69
C GLY A 256 5.55 -63.64 3.77
N ALA A 257 6.65 -62.90 3.90
CA ALA A 257 6.73 -61.77 4.82
C ALA A 257 6.09 -60.54 4.19
N VAL A 258 5.19 -59.87 4.92
CA VAL A 258 4.49 -58.67 4.44
C VAL A 258 5.49 -57.57 4.07
N SER A 259 5.44 -57.10 2.83
CA SER A 259 6.26 -55.97 2.36
C SER A 259 5.40 -54.86 1.76
N ILE A 260 5.43 -53.68 2.38
CA ILE A 260 4.70 -52.50 1.89
C ILE A 260 5.40 -51.93 0.66
N ARG A 261 4.67 -51.78 -0.45
CA ARG A 261 5.17 -51.17 -1.71
C ARG A 261 4.87 -49.68 -1.79
N SER A 262 3.74 -49.25 -1.24
CA SER A 262 3.32 -47.85 -1.19
C SER A 262 2.31 -47.64 -0.07
N SER A 263 2.39 -46.51 0.63
CA SER A 263 1.39 -46.17 1.66
C SER A 263 1.18 -44.66 1.80
N LYS A 264 0.01 -44.30 2.36
CA LYS A 264 -0.30 -42.97 2.91
C LYS A 264 -1.21 -43.18 4.11
N GLY A 265 -0.85 -42.60 5.26
CA GLY A 265 -1.63 -42.73 6.50
C GLY A 265 -1.56 -44.10 7.18
N VAL A 266 -0.67 -45.01 6.76
CA VAL A 266 -0.49 -46.36 7.34
C VAL A 266 0.84 -46.45 8.07
N ALA A 267 0.79 -46.78 9.36
CA ALA A 267 1.95 -47.00 10.22
C ALA A 267 2.59 -48.38 9.99
N SER A 268 1.76 -49.44 9.89
CA SER A 268 2.25 -50.81 9.65
C SER A 268 1.15 -51.71 9.10
N VAL A 269 1.56 -52.81 8.47
CA VAL A 269 0.67 -53.94 8.13
C VAL A 269 1.24 -55.19 8.79
N VAL A 270 0.43 -55.83 9.62
CA VAL A 270 0.80 -57.04 10.35
C VAL A 270 -0.07 -58.18 9.87
N LYS A 271 0.51 -59.36 9.71
CA LYS A 271 -0.23 -60.59 9.47
C LYS A 271 -0.24 -61.41 10.75
N GLU A 272 -1.41 -61.66 11.31
CA GLU A 272 -1.54 -62.23 12.67
C GLU A 272 -1.15 -63.73 12.73
N SER A 273 -1.29 -64.46 11.62
CA SER A 273 -0.84 -65.85 11.50
C SER A 273 -0.69 -66.26 10.02
N PRO A 274 -0.06 -67.40 9.67
CA PRO A 274 0.13 -67.81 8.27
C PRO A 274 -1.15 -67.91 7.43
N SER A 275 -2.31 -68.14 8.04
CA SER A 275 -3.63 -68.12 7.39
C SER A 275 -4.58 -67.10 8.04
N GLY A 276 -4.02 -66.15 8.78
CA GLY A 276 -4.73 -65.16 9.57
C GLY A 276 -5.07 -63.90 8.79
N PRO A 277 -5.78 -62.96 9.42
CA PRO A 277 -6.10 -61.68 8.80
C PRO A 277 -4.86 -60.78 8.71
N TYR A 278 -4.97 -59.78 7.85
CA TYR A 278 -4.06 -58.65 7.80
C TYR A 278 -4.65 -57.51 8.64
N THR A 279 -3.85 -56.95 9.54
CA THR A 279 -4.18 -55.75 10.33
C THR A 279 -3.38 -54.57 9.81
N VAL A 280 -4.07 -53.55 9.29
CA VAL A 280 -3.48 -52.28 8.85
C VAL A 280 -3.64 -51.27 9.97
N HIS A 281 -2.53 -50.79 10.53
CA HIS A 281 -2.51 -49.76 11.56
C HIS A 281 -2.34 -48.38 10.94
N PHE A 282 -3.09 -47.39 11.41
CA PHE A 282 -3.03 -46.02 10.90
C PHE A 282 -1.97 -45.20 11.64
N TYR A 283 -1.45 -44.15 10.99
CA TYR A 283 -0.61 -43.16 11.69
C TYR A 283 -1.43 -42.29 12.62
N ASP A 284 -2.60 -41.85 12.13
CA ASP A 284 -3.57 -41.06 12.86
C ASP A 284 -4.87 -41.85 12.97
N ASP A 285 -5.48 -41.85 14.15
CA ASP A 285 -6.76 -42.52 14.37
C ASP A 285 -7.85 -41.88 13.49
N GLN A 286 -8.68 -42.72 12.88
CA GLN A 286 -9.93 -42.29 12.27
C GLN A 286 -10.86 -41.76 13.37
N PRO A 287 -11.68 -40.73 13.10
CA PRO A 287 -12.52 -40.13 14.13
C PRO A 287 -13.51 -41.10 14.78
N ASP A 288 -13.90 -42.14 14.04
CA ASP A 288 -14.75 -43.25 14.50
C ASP A 288 -14.55 -44.48 13.59
N THR A 289 -15.29 -45.55 13.86
CA THR A 289 -15.26 -46.80 13.06
C THR A 289 -16.18 -46.80 11.85
N ASN A 290 -16.87 -45.69 11.54
CA ASN A 290 -17.83 -45.57 10.44
C ASN A 290 -17.16 -45.08 9.15
N TYR A 291 -16.06 -45.73 8.76
CA TYR A 291 -15.38 -45.51 7.50
C TYR A 291 -15.64 -46.66 6.52
N GLY A 292 -15.61 -46.36 5.22
CA GLY A 292 -15.63 -47.34 4.14
C GLY A 292 -14.24 -47.93 3.90
N VAL A 293 -14.19 -49.23 3.59
CA VAL A 293 -12.97 -49.95 3.24
C VAL A 293 -13.18 -50.60 1.89
N SER A 294 -12.28 -50.32 0.95
CA SER A 294 -12.24 -50.93 -0.36
C SER A 294 -10.91 -51.65 -0.52
N ILE A 295 -10.95 -52.96 -0.69
CA ILE A 295 -9.75 -53.77 -0.86
C ILE A 295 -9.81 -54.44 -2.25
N SER A 296 -8.67 -54.51 -2.91
CA SER A 296 -8.48 -55.31 -4.11
C SER A 296 -7.27 -56.20 -3.91
N ALA A 297 -7.44 -57.50 -4.12
CA ALA A 297 -6.38 -58.50 -3.98
C ALA A 297 -6.33 -59.36 -5.23
N PHE A 298 -5.13 -59.55 -5.77
CA PHE A 298 -4.93 -60.39 -6.96
C PHE A 298 -3.52 -61.00 -7.01
N ASP A 299 -3.43 -62.15 -7.64
CA ASP A 299 -2.20 -62.88 -7.91
C ASP A 299 -1.74 -62.53 -9.33
N PHE A 300 -0.44 -62.25 -9.53
CA PHE A 300 0.11 -61.96 -10.85
C PHE A 300 0.72 -63.20 -11.52
N ASP A 301 1.07 -64.24 -10.74
CA ASP A 301 2.00 -65.27 -11.17
C ASP A 301 1.39 -66.69 -11.22
N THR A 302 0.18 -66.91 -10.69
CA THR A 302 -0.53 -68.18 -10.89
C THR A 302 -1.43 -68.12 -12.12
N GLY A 303 -1.20 -69.01 -13.08
CA GLY A 303 -2.00 -69.14 -14.32
C GLY A 303 -3.44 -69.64 -14.12
N GLY A 304 -4.06 -69.38 -12.96
CA GLY A 304 -5.46 -69.64 -12.66
C GLY A 304 -6.17 -68.34 -12.28
N ASP A 305 -7.42 -68.17 -12.75
CA ASP A 305 -8.29 -67.02 -12.43
C ASP A 305 -8.58 -66.90 -10.93
N GLU A 306 -7.64 -66.35 -10.16
CA GLU A 306 -7.74 -66.22 -8.72
C GLU A 306 -7.92 -64.75 -8.34
N ARG A 307 -9.17 -64.29 -8.45
CA ARG A 307 -9.57 -62.98 -7.94
C ARG A 307 -9.76 -63.07 -6.43
N GLY A 308 -9.07 -62.22 -5.69
CA GLY A 308 -9.20 -62.16 -4.23
C GLY A 308 -10.53 -61.53 -3.83
N TYR A 309 -11.29 -62.25 -3.02
CA TYR A 309 -12.45 -61.71 -2.32
C TYR A 309 -12.05 -61.32 -0.89
N ILE A 310 -12.81 -60.43 -0.28
CA ILE A 310 -12.59 -60.00 1.10
C ILE A 310 -13.66 -60.66 1.95
N ILE A 311 -13.26 -61.33 3.02
CA ILE A 311 -14.21 -61.88 3.99
C ILE A 311 -13.93 -61.25 5.35
N GLY A 312 -14.92 -60.50 5.84
CA GLY A 312 -14.88 -59.90 7.17
C GLY A 312 -13.95 -58.68 7.25
N GLU A 313 -14.45 -57.65 7.93
CA GLU A 313 -13.68 -56.50 8.34
C GLU A 313 -13.96 -56.22 9.81
N THR A 314 -12.91 -56.08 10.61
CA THR A 314 -13.01 -55.56 11.97
C THR A 314 -12.43 -54.15 11.96
N LYS A 315 -13.30 -53.15 12.11
CA LYS A 315 -12.93 -51.73 12.11
C LYS A 315 -12.66 -51.26 13.54
N ALA A 316 -11.51 -50.63 13.74
CA ALA A 316 -11.17 -49.85 14.91
C ALA A 316 -10.75 -48.43 14.47
N VAL A 317 -10.73 -47.48 15.40
CA VAL A 317 -10.30 -46.11 15.10
C VAL A 317 -8.86 -46.06 14.59
N GLY A 318 -7.95 -46.88 15.14
CA GLY A 318 -6.54 -46.91 14.74
C GLY A 318 -6.13 -48.06 13.80
N SER A 319 -7.07 -48.92 13.40
CA SER A 319 -6.75 -50.03 12.50
C SER A 319 -7.96 -50.65 11.81
N VAL A 320 -7.72 -51.38 10.73
CA VAL A 320 -8.68 -52.31 10.13
C VAL A 320 -8.03 -53.69 9.95
N SER A 321 -8.76 -54.75 10.29
CA SER A 321 -8.33 -56.14 10.09
C SER A 321 -9.25 -56.87 9.10
N PHE A 322 -8.71 -57.60 8.13
CA PHE A 322 -9.47 -58.30 7.08
C PHE A 322 -8.80 -59.58 6.59
N PHE A 323 -9.59 -60.50 6.02
CA PHE A 323 -9.07 -61.67 5.30
C PHE A 323 -9.19 -61.50 3.80
N THR A 324 -8.20 -61.99 3.07
CA THR A 324 -8.31 -62.26 1.64
C THR A 324 -8.58 -63.73 1.41
N THR A 325 -9.50 -64.05 0.50
CA THR A 325 -9.84 -65.42 0.12
C THR A 325 -9.85 -65.57 -1.39
N ASN A 326 -9.67 -66.80 -1.87
CA ASN A 326 -9.91 -67.13 -3.26
C ASN A 326 -11.42 -67.24 -3.57
N LEU A 327 -11.76 -67.61 -4.81
CA LEU A 327 -13.15 -67.82 -5.26
C LEU A 327 -13.90 -68.93 -4.50
N THR A 328 -13.20 -69.83 -3.81
CA THR A 328 -13.81 -70.90 -3.01
C THR A 328 -13.98 -70.51 -1.54
N GLY A 329 -13.68 -69.26 -1.17
CA GLY A 329 -13.77 -68.78 0.22
C GLY A 329 -12.62 -69.25 1.12
N THR A 330 -11.60 -69.89 0.57
CA THR A 330 -10.42 -70.33 1.32
C THR A 330 -9.48 -69.15 1.52
N SER A 331 -9.06 -68.91 2.76
CA SER A 331 -8.07 -67.87 3.06
C SER A 331 -6.77 -68.12 2.31
N ARG A 332 -6.26 -67.07 1.67
CA ARG A 332 -5.05 -67.12 0.86
C ARG A 332 -4.38 -65.75 0.81
N ASP A 333 -3.07 -65.76 0.76
CA ASP A 333 -2.25 -64.59 0.50
C ASP A 333 -2.15 -64.28 -0.99
N PHE A 334 -2.26 -63.00 -1.32
CA PHE A 334 -2.12 -62.52 -2.69
C PHE A 334 -0.89 -61.65 -2.82
N ASP A 335 -0.25 -61.70 -3.99
CA ASP A 335 0.95 -60.92 -4.26
C ASP A 335 0.67 -59.43 -4.32
N ASN A 336 -0.53 -59.00 -4.73
CA ASN A 336 -0.88 -57.60 -4.80
C ASN A 336 -2.18 -57.29 -4.06
N ILE A 337 -2.03 -56.73 -2.86
CA ILE A 337 -3.15 -56.28 -2.03
C ILE A 337 -3.11 -54.76 -1.94
N THR A 338 -4.19 -54.11 -2.38
CA THR A 338 -4.41 -52.68 -2.24
C THR A 338 -5.60 -52.44 -1.33
N VAL A 339 -5.42 -51.57 -0.34
CA VAL A 339 -6.46 -51.15 0.61
C VAL A 339 -6.62 -49.64 0.48
N LEU A 340 -7.86 -49.19 0.31
CA LEU A 340 -8.27 -47.80 0.37
C LEU A 340 -9.33 -47.65 1.46
N ILE A 341 -9.13 -46.69 2.34
CA ILE A 341 -10.03 -46.38 3.44
C ILE A 341 -10.45 -44.93 3.26
N SER A 342 -11.76 -44.71 3.19
CA SER A 342 -12.36 -43.40 2.99
C SER A 342 -13.59 -43.26 3.88
N ARG A 343 -13.84 -42.06 4.36
CA ARG A 343 -15.09 -41.72 5.04
C ARG A 343 -16.10 -41.18 4.02
#